data_AF-A0A5C0ZYS1-F1
#
_entry.id   AF-A0A5C0ZYS1-F1
#
_cell.length_a   1.000
_cell.length_b   1.000
_cell.length_c   1.000
_cell.angle_alpha   90.00
_cell.angle_beta   90.00
_cell.angle_gamma   90.00
#
_symmetry.space_group_name_H-M   'P 1'
#
loop_
_entity.id
_entity.type
_entity.pdbx_description
1 polymer ?
#
loop_
_entity_poly.entity_id
_entity_poly.type
_entity_poly.pdbx_seq_one_letter_code
_entity_poly.pdbx_strand_id
1 'polypeptide(L)'
;MARSKLPQIAEQTVLTKSLRRCALCFGLNQDSTQKRGQIAHLNKNKNDNRVENLAFLCFDHHDTFDSTTSQSKNYTCNEIKHHRDQLYNQNQTYSYDPQEIKRVIDYLSLMPEMFEKLRIEGGEIAYCLDSDLQIELEFYNYNVSSNNLLSFSKDIYDIQMQIASNISEIQREIDLSEYHLAGNNFIFTWREDQSHNEKLEFRKETVRNLITEIIEMREMLRAMVTN
;
A
#
# COMPACT_ATOMS: atom_id res chain seq x y z
N MET A 1 -16.24 16.44 22.48
CA MET A 1 -14.82 16.70 22.14
C MET A 1 -14.70 16.84 20.62
N ALA A 2 -14.00 17.86 20.13
CA ALA A 2 -13.83 18.07 18.70
C ALA A 2 -13.10 16.86 18.06
N ARG A 3 -13.65 16.37 16.95
CA ARG A 3 -13.10 15.25 16.19
C ARG A 3 -11.74 15.67 15.62
N SER A 4 -10.70 14.87 15.85
CA SER A 4 -9.42 15.03 15.15
C SER A 4 -9.68 14.90 13.64
N LYS A 5 -9.16 15.84 12.84
CA LYS A 5 -9.29 15.76 11.39
C LYS A 5 -8.64 14.46 10.91
N LEU A 6 -9.37 13.71 10.10
CA LEU A 6 -8.83 12.54 9.42
C LEU A 6 -7.75 13.03 8.44
N PRO A 7 -6.62 12.30 8.27
CA PRO A 7 -5.66 12.62 7.23
C PRO A 7 -6.35 12.69 5.87
N GLN A 8 -6.08 13.75 5.11
CA GLN A 8 -6.79 14.04 3.85
C GLN A 8 -6.77 12.86 2.88
N ILE A 9 -5.65 12.13 2.81
CA ILE A 9 -5.48 10.95 1.95
C ILE A 9 -6.41 9.81 2.37
N ALA A 10 -6.50 9.50 3.65
CA ALA A 10 -7.39 8.45 4.14
C ALA A 10 -8.87 8.81 3.91
N GLU A 11 -9.23 10.09 4.06
CA GLU A 11 -10.60 10.59 3.81
C GLU A 11 -10.95 10.46 2.34
N GLN A 12 -10.08 10.95 1.45
CA GLN A 12 -10.24 10.85 0.01
C GLN A 12 -10.34 9.39 -0.44
N THR A 13 -9.51 8.50 0.12
CA THR A 13 -9.53 7.07 -0.18
C THR A 13 -10.89 6.45 0.11
N VAL A 14 -11.41 6.66 1.32
CA VAL A 14 -12.68 6.05 1.74
C VAL A 14 -13.85 6.62 0.94
N LEU A 15 -13.89 7.94 0.72
CA LEU A 15 -14.96 8.60 -0.04
C LEU A 15 -14.97 8.18 -1.51
N THR A 16 -13.80 8.01 -2.11
CA THR A 16 -13.65 7.61 -3.53
C THR A 16 -14.02 6.14 -3.70
N LYS A 17 -13.42 5.22 -2.91
CA LYS A 17 -13.73 3.78 -2.99
C LYS A 17 -15.21 3.47 -2.70
N SER A 18 -15.85 4.26 -1.84
CA SER A 18 -17.29 4.09 -1.54
C SER A 18 -18.21 4.82 -2.52
N LEU A 19 -17.71 5.75 -3.34
CA LEU A 19 -18.52 6.70 -4.13
C LEU A 19 -19.56 7.46 -3.28
N ARG A 20 -19.27 7.68 -1.99
CA ARG A 20 -20.22 8.19 -0.97
C ARG A 20 -21.50 7.34 -0.84
N ARG A 21 -21.42 6.04 -1.11
CA ARG A 21 -22.48 5.06 -0.84
C ARG A 21 -22.22 4.41 0.52
N CYS A 22 -23.28 4.24 1.30
CA CYS A 22 -23.17 3.61 2.61
C CYS A 22 -22.92 2.11 2.45
N ALA A 23 -21.88 1.58 3.11
CA ALA A 23 -21.56 0.15 3.09
C ALA A 23 -22.76 -0.72 3.51
N LEU A 24 -23.48 -0.35 4.57
CA LEU A 24 -24.62 -1.11 5.08
C LEU A 24 -25.87 -0.98 4.19
N CYS A 25 -26.20 0.23 3.69
CA CYS A 25 -27.32 0.38 2.74
C CYS A 25 -27.13 -0.50 1.50
N PHE A 26 -25.90 -0.51 0.98
CA PHE A 26 -25.52 -1.33 -0.15
C PHE A 26 -25.63 -2.83 0.20
N GLY A 27 -24.95 -3.28 1.25
CA GLY A 27 -24.87 -4.71 1.58
C GLY A 27 -26.20 -5.34 2.02
N LEU A 28 -27.06 -4.57 2.71
CA LEU A 28 -28.32 -5.08 3.25
C LEU A 28 -29.49 -4.92 2.28
N ASN A 29 -29.51 -3.83 1.51
CA ASN A 29 -30.68 -3.44 0.71
C ASN A 29 -30.37 -3.28 -0.78
N GLN A 30 -29.13 -3.56 -1.22
CA GLN A 30 -28.66 -3.30 -2.58
C GLN A 30 -28.84 -1.84 -3.03
N ASP A 31 -28.84 -0.93 -2.06
CA ASP A 31 -29.03 0.49 -2.31
C ASP A 31 -27.69 1.13 -2.71
N SER A 32 -27.53 1.34 -4.01
CA SER A 32 -26.35 1.96 -4.63
C SER A 32 -26.45 3.49 -4.74
N THR A 33 -27.42 4.13 -4.07
CA THR A 33 -27.55 5.59 -4.10
C THR A 33 -26.50 6.26 -3.23
N GLN A 34 -26.06 7.46 -3.63
CA GLN A 34 -25.18 8.28 -2.80
C GLN A 34 -25.94 8.73 -1.54
N LYS A 35 -25.25 8.72 -0.40
CA LYS A 35 -25.84 9.05 0.90
C LYS A 35 -25.18 10.29 1.50
N ARG A 36 -25.97 11.03 2.28
CA ARG A 36 -25.41 11.94 3.29
C ARG A 36 -24.92 11.11 4.46
N GLY A 37 -23.68 11.30 4.86
CA GLY A 37 -23.02 10.41 5.78
C GLY A 37 -21.64 10.87 6.21
N GLN A 38 -20.98 10.00 6.99
CA GLN A 38 -19.67 10.23 7.57
C GLN A 38 -18.82 8.95 7.51
N ILE A 39 -17.50 9.15 7.59
CA ILE A 39 -16.55 8.05 7.79
C ILE A 39 -16.62 7.62 9.25
N ALA A 40 -16.76 6.33 9.52
CA ALA A 40 -16.70 5.74 10.86
C ALA A 40 -15.36 5.03 11.08
N HIS A 41 -14.77 5.20 12.27
CA HIS A 41 -13.65 4.39 12.76
C HIS A 41 -14.20 3.11 13.37
N LEU A 42 -13.95 1.97 12.75
CA LEU A 42 -14.63 0.72 13.10
C LEU A 42 -14.19 0.19 14.47
N ASN A 43 -12.93 0.33 14.84
CA ASN A 43 -12.45 -0.02 16.18
C ASN A 43 -12.76 1.05 17.26
N LYS A 44 -13.55 2.08 16.93
CA LYS A 44 -13.84 3.25 17.80
C LYS A 44 -12.61 4.04 18.26
N ASN A 45 -11.43 3.76 17.72
CA ASN A 45 -10.22 4.52 17.98
C ASN A 45 -10.03 5.59 16.89
N LYS A 46 -10.33 6.84 17.23
CA LYS A 46 -10.21 8.00 16.33
C LYS A 46 -8.78 8.27 15.83
N ASN A 47 -7.76 7.67 16.44
CA ASN A 47 -6.36 7.83 16.05
C ASN A 47 -5.92 6.74 15.05
N ASP A 48 -6.70 5.67 14.90
CA ASP A 48 -6.41 4.59 13.96
C ASP A 48 -7.00 4.92 12.58
N ASN A 49 -6.25 5.72 11.82
CA ASN A 49 -6.65 6.23 10.51
C ASN A 49 -6.33 5.29 9.34
N ARG A 50 -5.96 4.03 9.62
CA ARG A 50 -5.68 3.06 8.57
C ARG A 50 -6.95 2.77 7.79
N VAL A 51 -6.86 2.74 6.45
CA VAL A 51 -8.03 2.67 5.56
C VAL A 51 -8.88 1.42 5.84
N GLU A 52 -8.25 0.30 6.20
CA GLU A 52 -8.93 -0.94 6.58
C GLU A 52 -9.77 -0.84 7.86
N ASN A 53 -9.54 0.19 8.68
CA ASN A 53 -10.32 0.51 9.88
C ASN A 53 -11.41 1.56 9.63
N LEU A 54 -11.55 2.07 8.40
CA LEU A 54 -12.51 3.12 8.06
C LEU A 54 -13.63 2.58 7.16
N ALA A 55 -14.84 3.16 7.28
CA ALA A 55 -15.95 2.90 6.36
C ALA A 55 -16.85 4.13 6.23
N PHE A 56 -17.39 4.39 5.03
CA PHE A 56 -18.41 5.43 4.85
C PHE A 56 -19.80 4.86 5.18
N LEU A 57 -20.52 5.53 6.09
CA LEU A 57 -21.88 5.19 6.49
C LEU A 57 -22.81 6.40 6.33
N CYS A 58 -24.06 6.17 5.94
CA CYS A 58 -25.09 7.21 6.02
C CYS A 58 -25.32 7.57 7.50
N PHE A 59 -25.88 8.75 7.78
CA PHE A 59 -26.10 9.18 9.16
C PHE A 59 -26.89 8.16 9.98
N ASP A 60 -27.97 7.58 9.44
CA ASP A 60 -28.79 6.59 10.16
C ASP A 60 -27.96 5.36 10.61
N HIS A 61 -27.15 4.81 9.69
CA HIS A 61 -26.28 3.67 9.98
C HIS A 61 -25.08 4.05 10.83
N HIS A 62 -24.54 5.25 10.67
CA HIS A 62 -23.45 5.78 11.48
C HIS A 62 -23.90 5.93 12.93
N ASP A 63 -25.07 6.52 13.16
CA ASP A 63 -25.64 6.73 14.49
C ASP A 63 -26.01 5.40 15.15
N THR A 64 -26.56 4.45 14.39
CA THR A 64 -26.85 3.09 14.91
C THR A 64 -25.56 2.37 15.31
N PHE A 65 -24.49 2.51 14.52
CA PHE A 65 -23.20 1.91 14.84
C PHE A 65 -22.51 2.57 16.04
N ASP A 66 -22.59 3.90 16.18
CA ASP A 66 -21.98 4.65 17.29
C ASP A 66 -22.79 4.61 18.58
N SER A 67 -24.08 4.27 18.50
CA SER A 67 -24.92 4.11 19.68
C SER A 67 -24.59 2.84 20.46
N THR A 68 -25.06 2.79 21.71
CA THR A 68 -25.15 1.57 22.51
C THR A 68 -26.62 1.42 22.90
N THR A 69 -27.30 0.40 22.40
CA THR A 69 -28.71 0.14 22.75
C THR A 69 -28.81 -1.18 23.51
N SER A 70 -29.69 -1.25 24.52
CA SER A 70 -29.98 -2.50 25.24
C SER A 70 -31.13 -3.30 24.61
N GLN A 71 -31.84 -2.71 23.65
CA GLN A 71 -33.04 -3.29 23.05
C GLN A 71 -32.75 -4.00 21.73
N SER A 72 -31.77 -3.54 20.96
CA SER A 72 -31.40 -4.11 19.66
C SER A 72 -29.90 -4.35 19.58
N LYS A 73 -29.49 -5.35 18.78
CA LYS A 73 -28.08 -5.55 18.48
C LYS A 73 -27.63 -4.50 17.49
N ASN A 74 -26.58 -3.77 17.84
CA ASN A 74 -25.93 -2.84 16.93
C ASN A 74 -25.06 -3.60 15.93
N TYR A 75 -24.76 -2.96 14.80
CA TYR A 75 -23.87 -3.51 13.80
C TYR A 75 -22.46 -3.72 14.36
N THR A 76 -21.86 -4.85 14.04
CA THR A 76 -20.48 -5.16 14.40
C THR A 76 -19.49 -4.61 13.39
N CYS A 77 -18.24 -4.43 13.82
CA CYS A 77 -17.15 -4.01 12.95
C CYS A 77 -16.97 -4.97 11.77
N ASN A 78 -17.16 -6.28 12.01
CA ASN A 78 -16.98 -7.31 10.98
C ASN A 78 -18.09 -7.27 9.93
N GLU A 79 -19.35 -7.04 10.31
CA GLU A 79 -20.46 -6.84 9.36
C GLU A 79 -20.20 -5.62 8.47
N ILE A 80 -19.76 -4.51 9.07
CA ILE A 80 -19.46 -3.30 8.30
C ILE A 80 -18.29 -3.51 7.36
N LYS A 81 -17.21 -4.19 7.81
CA LYS A 81 -16.07 -4.55 6.94
C LYS A 81 -16.52 -5.41 5.77
N HIS A 82 -17.29 -6.46 6.04
CA HIS A 82 -17.79 -7.37 5.01
C HIS A 82 -18.56 -6.62 3.91
N HIS A 83 -19.53 -5.79 4.27
CA HIS A 83 -20.32 -5.05 3.29
C HIS A 83 -19.55 -3.91 2.62
N ARG A 84 -18.61 -3.27 3.32
CA ARG A 84 -17.69 -2.30 2.72
C ARG A 84 -16.85 -2.95 1.63
N ASP A 85 -16.29 -4.13 1.90
CA ASP A 85 -15.42 -4.82 0.95
C ASP A 85 -16.22 -5.29 -0.27
N GLN A 86 -17.47 -5.74 -0.08
CA GLN A 86 -18.40 -6.01 -1.19
C GLN A 86 -18.68 -4.76 -2.04
N LEU A 87 -18.97 -3.61 -1.40
CA LEU A 87 -19.19 -2.34 -2.09
C LEU A 87 -17.96 -1.94 -2.91
N TYR A 88 -16.76 -2.07 -2.32
CA TYR A 88 -15.52 -1.73 -3.00
C TYR A 88 -15.27 -2.64 -4.20
N ASN A 89 -15.49 -3.95 -4.04
CA ASN A 89 -15.35 -4.90 -5.15
C ASN A 89 -16.35 -4.61 -6.28
N GLN A 90 -17.59 -4.24 -5.97
CA GLN A 90 -18.54 -3.81 -7.00
C GLN A 90 -18.15 -2.48 -7.65
N ASN A 91 -17.48 -1.58 -6.92
CA ASN A 91 -17.02 -0.31 -7.50
C ASN A 91 -15.73 -0.46 -8.31
N GLN A 92 -14.95 -1.54 -8.12
CA GLN A 92 -13.73 -1.85 -8.89
C GLN A 92 -14.01 -2.13 -10.38
N THR A 93 -15.27 -2.36 -10.79
CA THR A 93 -15.64 -2.54 -12.20
C THR A 93 -15.76 -1.24 -13.03
N TYR A 94 -15.34 -0.09 -12.50
CA TYR A 94 -15.33 1.17 -13.27
C TYR A 94 -13.93 1.50 -13.79
N SER A 95 -13.82 1.48 -15.13
CA SER A 95 -12.85 2.15 -16.01
C SER A 95 -11.81 3.00 -15.28
N TYR A 96 -10.55 2.60 -15.40
CA TYR A 96 -9.38 3.33 -14.89
C TYR A 96 -9.46 4.83 -15.19
N ASP A 97 -9.28 5.67 -14.17
CA ASP A 97 -9.09 7.10 -14.37
C ASP A 97 -7.71 7.32 -15.01
N PRO A 98 -7.59 8.05 -16.13
CA PRO A 98 -6.30 8.41 -16.70
C PRO A 98 -5.33 9.06 -15.69
N GLN A 99 -5.84 9.73 -14.65
CA GLN A 99 -5.00 10.26 -13.57
C GLN A 99 -4.55 9.19 -12.56
N GLU A 100 -5.30 8.10 -12.37
CA GLU A 100 -4.83 6.92 -11.62
C GLU A 100 -3.76 6.17 -12.40
N ILE A 101 -4.00 5.94 -13.69
CA ILE A 101 -2.99 5.38 -14.59
C ILE A 101 -1.72 6.23 -14.54
N LYS A 102 -1.84 7.55 -14.64
CA LYS A 102 -0.70 8.46 -14.53
C LYS A 102 -0.01 8.37 -13.17
N ARG A 103 -0.74 8.28 -12.06
CA ARG A 103 -0.14 8.11 -10.72
C ARG A 103 0.59 6.77 -10.57
N VAL A 104 0.05 5.71 -11.15
CA VAL A 104 0.71 4.39 -11.22
C VAL A 104 1.95 4.47 -12.08
N ILE A 105 1.90 5.12 -13.24
CA ILE A 105 3.08 5.37 -14.08
C ILE A 105 4.12 6.21 -13.33
N ASP A 106 3.71 7.29 -12.64
CA ASP A 106 4.59 8.17 -11.89
C ASP A 106 5.24 7.39 -10.72
N TYR A 107 4.47 6.59 -9.97
CA TYR A 107 4.98 5.66 -8.96
C TYR A 107 5.98 4.64 -9.54
N LEU A 108 5.62 4.02 -10.67
CA LEU A 108 6.45 3.08 -11.39
C LEU A 108 7.64 3.71 -12.09
N SER A 109 7.68 5.02 -12.26
CA SER A 109 8.80 5.75 -12.87
C SER A 109 9.83 6.17 -11.83
N LEU A 110 9.44 6.28 -10.56
CA LEU A 110 10.36 6.39 -9.42
C LEU A 110 11.14 5.08 -9.15
N MET A 111 10.68 3.96 -9.70
CA MET A 111 11.28 2.64 -9.50
C MET A 111 12.44 2.26 -10.44
N PRO A 112 12.39 2.52 -11.77
CA PRO A 112 13.41 2.08 -12.71
C PRO A 112 14.79 2.66 -12.44
N GLU A 113 14.90 3.94 -12.07
CA GLU A 113 16.23 4.52 -11.82
C GLU A 113 16.89 3.85 -10.61
N MET A 114 16.13 3.47 -9.59
CA MET A 114 16.64 2.78 -8.41
C MET A 114 17.11 1.35 -8.72
N PHE A 115 16.34 0.59 -9.50
CA PHE A 115 16.66 -0.80 -9.85
C PHE A 115 17.62 -0.95 -11.05
N GLU A 116 17.70 0.03 -11.96
CA GLU A 116 18.78 0.09 -12.95
C GLU A 116 20.13 0.38 -12.30
N LYS A 117 20.12 1.11 -11.18
CA LYS A 117 21.31 1.35 -10.38
C LYS A 117 21.65 0.18 -9.44
N LEU A 118 20.68 -0.62 -8.98
CA LEU A 118 20.89 -1.89 -8.24
C LEU A 118 21.11 -3.05 -9.21
N ARG A 119 22.36 -3.40 -9.49
CA ARG A 119 22.71 -4.48 -10.43
C ARG A 119 23.47 -5.59 -9.74
N ILE A 120 23.48 -6.76 -10.38
CA ILE A 120 24.34 -7.88 -9.97
C ILE A 120 25.64 -7.77 -10.76
N GLU A 121 26.76 -7.51 -10.09
CA GLU A 121 28.10 -7.57 -10.67
C GLU A 121 28.93 -8.62 -9.92
N GLY A 122 29.50 -9.59 -10.65
CA GLY A 122 30.34 -10.63 -10.05
C GLY A 122 29.63 -11.56 -9.06
N GLY A 123 28.29 -11.58 -9.04
CA GLY A 123 27.47 -12.34 -8.09
C GLY A 123 27.01 -11.55 -6.86
N GLU A 124 27.48 -10.31 -6.71
CA GLU A 124 27.16 -9.40 -5.61
C GLU A 124 26.24 -8.26 -6.08
N ILE A 125 25.50 -7.66 -5.15
CA ILE A 125 24.69 -6.47 -5.43
C ILE A 125 25.62 -5.24 -5.43
N ALA A 126 25.72 -4.58 -6.58
CA ALA A 126 26.56 -3.42 -6.82
C ALA A 126 25.72 -2.21 -7.26
N TYR A 127 26.11 -1.00 -6.83
CA TYR A 127 25.44 0.26 -7.15
C TYR A 127 26.37 1.32 -7.74
N CYS A 128 25.87 2.10 -8.71
CA CYS A 128 26.57 3.21 -9.34
C CYS A 128 26.26 4.55 -8.68
N LEU A 129 27.31 5.24 -8.19
CA LEU A 129 27.30 6.53 -7.50
C LEU A 129 26.19 7.51 -7.92
N ASP A 130 25.16 7.62 -7.07
CA ASP A 130 24.50 8.89 -6.77
C ASP A 130 23.97 8.85 -5.33
N SER A 131 24.03 9.98 -4.62
CA SER A 131 23.82 10.14 -3.16
C SER A 131 22.40 9.84 -2.66
N ASP A 132 21.50 9.55 -3.58
CA ASP A 132 20.07 9.64 -3.34
C ASP A 132 19.42 8.30 -3.02
N LEU A 133 20.10 7.15 -3.19
CA LEU A 133 19.49 5.82 -2.99
C LEU A 133 18.99 5.58 -1.56
N GLN A 134 19.75 5.97 -0.53
CA GLN A 134 19.29 5.82 0.85
C GLN A 134 18.09 6.74 1.14
N ILE A 135 18.10 7.95 0.59
CA ILE A 135 17.00 8.90 0.67
C ILE A 135 15.77 8.37 -0.09
N GLU A 136 15.96 7.78 -1.27
CA GLU A 136 14.93 7.17 -2.11
C GLU A 136 14.31 5.95 -1.42
N LEU A 137 15.13 5.06 -0.87
CA LEU A 137 14.71 3.86 -0.13
C LEU A 137 14.04 4.19 1.21
N GLU A 138 14.55 5.18 1.95
CA GLU A 138 13.91 5.69 3.17
C GLU A 138 12.60 6.42 2.86
N PHE A 139 12.55 7.24 1.80
CA PHE A 139 11.33 7.91 1.35
C PHE A 139 10.24 6.91 0.94
N TYR A 140 10.63 5.82 0.29
CA TYR A 140 9.73 4.73 -0.11
C TYR A 140 9.13 4.02 1.10
N ASN A 141 9.97 3.65 2.08
CA ASN A 141 9.55 3.02 3.33
C ASN A 141 8.68 3.94 4.19
N TYR A 142 8.99 5.24 4.24
CA TYR A 142 8.34 6.18 5.15
C TYR A 142 6.87 6.45 4.80
N ASN A 143 6.40 6.12 3.58
CA ASN A 143 5.08 6.58 3.12
C ASN A 143 4.16 5.50 2.53
N VAL A 144 4.34 4.20 2.75
CA VAL A 144 3.43 3.18 2.17
C VAL A 144 1.96 3.35 2.62
N SER A 145 1.70 4.03 3.74
CA SER A 145 0.33 4.35 4.21
C SER A 145 -0.12 5.81 3.98
N SER A 146 0.78 6.68 3.52
CA SER A 146 0.59 8.13 3.33
C SER A 146 0.97 8.63 1.94
N ASN A 147 1.36 7.73 1.03
CA ASN A 147 1.75 8.08 -0.33
C ASN A 147 0.49 8.33 -1.18
N ASN A 148 0.39 9.53 -1.74
CA ASN A 148 -0.70 9.97 -2.62
C ASN A 148 -0.67 9.28 -4.00
N LEU A 149 0.35 8.47 -4.28
CA LEU A 149 0.52 7.68 -5.50
C LEU A 149 -0.10 6.27 -5.42
N LEU A 150 -0.67 5.89 -4.27
CA LEU A 150 -1.39 4.61 -4.15
C LEU A 150 -2.66 4.62 -4.99
N SER A 151 -2.88 3.53 -5.71
CA SER A 151 -4.05 3.30 -6.53
C SER A 151 -5.26 2.94 -5.68
N PHE A 152 -6.45 3.34 -6.14
CA PHE A 152 -7.70 2.94 -5.53
C PHE A 152 -8.24 1.61 -6.08
N SER A 153 -7.75 1.17 -7.24
CA SER A 153 -8.01 -0.17 -7.77
C SER A 153 -7.35 -1.21 -6.86
N LYS A 154 -8.11 -2.23 -6.44
CA LYS A 154 -7.60 -3.27 -5.55
C LYS A 154 -6.47 -4.07 -6.21
N ASP A 155 -6.62 -4.46 -7.48
CA ASP A 155 -5.59 -5.24 -8.16
C ASP A 155 -4.27 -4.47 -8.27
N ILE A 156 -4.34 -3.18 -8.57
CA ILE A 156 -3.15 -2.31 -8.63
C ILE A 156 -2.60 -2.04 -7.23
N TYR A 157 -3.47 -1.76 -6.26
CA TYR A 157 -3.09 -1.50 -4.88
C TYR A 157 -2.36 -2.70 -4.27
N ASP A 158 -2.86 -3.91 -4.50
CA ASP A 158 -2.25 -5.15 -4.01
C ASP A 158 -0.84 -5.32 -4.59
N ILE A 159 -0.66 -5.04 -5.89
CA ILE A 159 0.67 -5.06 -6.52
C ILE A 159 1.59 -3.98 -5.92
N GLN A 160 1.10 -2.75 -5.73
CA GLN A 160 1.89 -1.67 -5.11
C GLN A 160 2.31 -2.01 -3.66
N MET A 161 1.41 -2.65 -2.90
CA MET A 161 1.69 -3.10 -1.55
C MET A 161 2.73 -4.23 -1.52
N GLN A 162 2.65 -5.17 -2.47
CA GLN A 162 3.62 -6.26 -2.57
C GLN A 162 5.01 -5.74 -2.96
N ILE A 163 5.10 -4.82 -3.92
CA ILE A 163 6.35 -4.13 -4.25
C ILE A 163 6.96 -3.45 -3.02
N ALA A 164 6.15 -2.71 -2.26
CA ALA A 164 6.61 -2.04 -1.05
C ALA A 164 7.10 -3.04 0.01
N SER A 165 6.38 -4.16 0.20
CA SER A 165 6.81 -5.24 1.09
C SER A 165 8.16 -5.82 0.68
N ASN A 166 8.34 -6.12 -0.61
CA ASN A 166 9.58 -6.69 -1.13
C ASN A 166 10.77 -5.72 -0.90
N ILE A 167 10.57 -4.41 -1.10
CA ILE A 167 11.61 -3.40 -0.80
C ILE A 167 11.99 -3.39 0.68
N SER A 168 11.00 -3.41 1.57
CA SER A 168 11.26 -3.47 3.01
C SER A 168 12.04 -4.73 3.40
N GLU A 169 11.80 -5.86 2.72
CA GLU A 169 12.56 -7.09 2.93
C GLU A 169 14.01 -6.97 2.42
N ILE A 170 14.22 -6.43 1.23
CA ILE A 170 15.56 -6.14 0.70
C ILE A 170 16.38 -5.30 1.69
N GLN A 171 15.78 -4.27 2.30
CA GLN A 171 16.45 -3.43 3.30
C GLN A 171 16.71 -4.14 4.64
N ARG A 172 15.97 -5.19 4.99
CA ARG A 172 16.31 -6.03 6.15
C ARG A 172 17.51 -6.90 5.86
N GLU A 173 17.63 -7.38 4.63
CA GLU A 173 18.69 -8.28 4.22
C GLU A 173 20.01 -7.56 3.95
N ILE A 174 19.97 -6.32 3.47
CA ILE A 174 21.17 -5.53 3.16
C ILE A 174 21.53 -4.62 4.34
N ASP A 175 22.82 -4.51 4.67
CA ASP A 175 23.32 -3.47 5.56
C ASP A 175 23.72 -2.25 4.74
N LEU A 176 22.86 -1.23 4.74
CA LEU A 176 23.12 0.01 3.99
C LEU A 176 24.14 0.92 4.69
N SER A 177 24.48 0.64 5.96
CA SER A 177 25.48 1.42 6.71
C SER A 177 26.92 1.01 6.39
N GLU A 178 27.09 -0.12 5.72
CA GLU A 178 28.37 -0.70 5.40
C GLU A 178 28.46 -0.98 3.88
N TYR A 179 29.51 -0.44 3.26
CA TYR A 179 29.79 -0.67 1.84
C TYR A 179 31.29 -0.78 1.60
N HIS A 180 31.68 -1.45 0.52
CA HIS A 180 33.03 -1.43 -0.01
C HIS A 180 33.05 -1.05 -1.49
N LEU A 181 34.15 -0.46 -1.94
CA LEU A 181 34.33 -0.06 -3.33
C LEU A 181 34.82 -1.24 -4.18
N ALA A 182 34.13 -1.48 -5.30
CA ALA A 182 34.55 -2.41 -6.34
C ALA A 182 34.40 -1.74 -7.72
N GLY A 183 35.51 -1.28 -8.29
CA GLY A 183 35.48 -0.46 -9.51
C GLY A 183 34.79 0.89 -9.27
N ASN A 184 33.82 1.25 -10.12
CA ASN A 184 33.00 2.46 -9.96
C ASN A 184 31.77 2.25 -9.07
N ASN A 185 31.68 1.10 -8.39
CA ASN A 185 30.48 0.69 -7.68
C ASN A 185 30.73 0.54 -6.19
N PHE A 186 29.67 0.82 -5.41
CA PHE A 186 29.59 0.40 -4.03
C PHE A 186 28.91 -0.96 -3.96
N ILE A 187 29.55 -1.90 -3.28
CA ILE A 187 28.98 -3.19 -2.90
C ILE A 187 28.56 -3.05 -1.44
N PHE A 188 27.27 -3.21 -1.18
CA PHE A 188 26.74 -3.21 0.18
C PHE A 188 27.16 -4.49 0.90
N THR A 189 27.40 -4.40 2.21
CA THR A 189 27.59 -5.60 3.02
C THR A 189 26.24 -6.18 3.40
N TRP A 190 26.24 -7.47 3.70
CA TRP A 190 25.06 -8.20 4.14
C TRP A 190 25.06 -8.16 5.66
N ARG A 191 23.94 -7.82 6.32
CA ARG A 191 23.92 -7.73 7.81
C ARG A 191 24.52 -9.00 8.40
N GLU A 192 25.65 -8.97 9.06
CA GLU A 192 26.21 -10.20 9.61
C GLU A 192 25.35 -10.66 10.81
N ASP A 193 24.63 -11.77 10.66
CA ASP A 193 24.24 -12.58 11.80
C ASP A 193 25.35 -13.61 12.06
N GLN A 194 25.61 -13.96 13.32
CA GLN A 194 26.84 -14.62 13.76
C GLN A 194 27.06 -16.08 13.26
N SER A 195 26.57 -16.49 12.09
CA SER A 195 26.91 -17.80 11.52
C SER A 195 26.99 -17.85 9.99
N HIS A 196 28.19 -18.23 9.50
CA HIS A 196 28.49 -19.07 8.33
C HIS A 196 27.93 -18.68 6.93
N ASN A 197 28.82 -18.73 5.93
CA ASN A 197 28.61 -18.46 4.50
C ASN A 197 27.32 -19.01 3.85
N GLU A 198 26.72 -20.09 4.37
CA GLU A 198 25.45 -20.63 3.86
C GLU A 198 24.27 -19.67 4.07
N LYS A 199 24.23 -18.93 5.18
CA LYS A 199 23.22 -17.89 5.40
C LYS A 199 23.40 -16.71 4.47
N LEU A 200 24.64 -16.39 4.12
CA LEU A 200 24.96 -15.31 3.20
C LEU A 200 24.44 -15.62 1.79
N GLU A 201 24.71 -16.82 1.26
CA GLU A 201 24.21 -17.23 -0.06
C GLU A 201 22.69 -17.35 -0.12
N PHE A 202 22.06 -17.84 0.96
CA PHE A 202 20.59 -17.87 1.05
C PHE A 202 19.98 -16.47 0.97
N ARG A 203 20.61 -15.48 1.60
CA ARG A 203 20.13 -14.08 1.61
C ARG A 203 20.36 -13.37 0.28
N LYS A 204 21.50 -13.62 -0.36
CA LYS A 204 21.73 -13.21 -1.76
C LYS A 204 20.62 -13.72 -2.67
N GLU A 205 20.30 -15.01 -2.57
CA GLU A 205 19.26 -15.62 -3.39
C GLU A 205 17.87 -15.06 -3.07
N THR A 206 17.59 -14.81 -1.79
CA THR A 206 16.34 -14.16 -1.35
C THR A 206 16.18 -12.79 -1.99
N VAL A 207 17.20 -11.94 -1.93
CA VAL A 207 17.14 -10.60 -2.54
C VAL A 207 17.02 -10.67 -4.06
N ARG A 208 17.70 -11.62 -4.74
CA ARG A 208 17.52 -11.82 -6.19
C ARG A 208 16.06 -12.16 -6.55
N ASN A 209 15.43 -13.04 -5.79
CA ASN A 209 14.04 -13.42 -6.03
C ASN A 209 13.10 -12.24 -5.81
N LEU A 210 13.28 -11.48 -4.72
CA LEU A 210 12.48 -10.28 -4.44
C LEU A 210 12.60 -9.22 -5.55
N ILE A 211 13.80 -9.00 -6.09
CA ILE A 211 14.03 -8.09 -7.22
C ILE A 211 13.31 -8.60 -8.48
N THR A 212 13.39 -9.91 -8.75
CA THR A 212 12.74 -10.54 -9.91
C THR A 212 11.22 -10.36 -9.84
N GLU A 213 10.62 -10.62 -8.67
CA GLU A 213 9.19 -10.41 -8.43
C GLU A 213 8.77 -8.96 -8.66
N ILE A 214 9.57 -7.98 -8.20
CA ILE A 214 9.30 -6.56 -8.43
C ILE A 214 9.29 -6.22 -9.92
N ILE A 215 10.22 -6.79 -10.70
CA ILE A 215 10.27 -6.60 -12.16
C ILE A 215 9.01 -7.17 -12.81
N GLU A 216 8.61 -8.39 -12.46
CA GLU A 216 7.40 -9.02 -12.99
C GLU A 216 6.14 -8.21 -12.66
N MET A 217 6.00 -7.77 -11.41
CA MET A 217 4.90 -6.92 -10.95
C MET A 217 4.83 -5.58 -11.70
N ARG A 218 5.99 -4.99 -12.02
CA ARG A 218 6.06 -3.78 -12.83
C ARG A 218 5.56 -4.01 -14.25
N GLU A 219 5.92 -5.13 -14.88
CA GLU A 219 5.44 -5.47 -16.22
C GLU A 219 3.94 -5.78 -16.23
N MET A 220 3.42 -6.42 -15.17
CA MET A 220 1.97 -6.60 -14.99
C MET A 220 1.25 -5.24 -14.95
N LEU A 221 1.76 -4.27 -14.18
CA LEU A 221 1.15 -2.95 -14.11
C LEU A 221 1.23 -2.19 -15.44
N ARG A 222 2.34 -2.31 -16.19
CA ARG A 222 2.46 -1.75 -17.54
C ARG A 222 1.43 -2.33 -18.51
N ALA A 223 1.21 -3.64 -18.45
CA ALA A 223 0.21 -4.33 -19.26
C ALA A 223 -1.23 -3.90 -18.90
N MET A 224 -1.50 -3.59 -17.62
CA MET A 224 -2.81 -3.07 -17.18
C MET A 224 -3.07 -1.64 -17.64
N VAL A 225 -2.02 -0.85 -17.87
CA VAL A 225 -2.10 0.55 -18.33
C VAL A 225 -2.26 0.67 -19.85
N THR A 226 -1.83 -0.34 -20.60
CA THR A 226 -1.82 -0.33 -22.07
C THR A 226 -3.05 -0.96 -22.72
N ASN A 227 -3.92 -1.60 -21.92
CA ASN A 227 -5.20 -2.18 -22.34
C ASN A 227 -6.38 -1.33 -21.86
#